data_AF-A0A2X2K0Y0-F1
#
_entry.id   AF-A0A2X2K0Y0-F1
#
_cell.length_a   1.000
_cell.length_b   1.000
_cell.length_c   1.000
_cell.angle_alpha   90.00
_cell.angle_beta   90.00
_cell.angle_gamma   90.00
#
_symmetry.space_group_name_H-M   'P 1'
#
loop_
_entity.id
_entity.type
_entity.pdbx_description
1 polymer ?
#
loop_
_entity_poly.entity_id
_entity_poly.type
_entity_poly.pdbx_seq_one_letter_code
_entity_poly.pdbx_strand_id
1 'polypeptide(L)'
;MPLSKVWAGSLVLLAAVSLPLHAASPVKVGSKIDTEGALLGNIILQVLESHGVPTVNKVQLGTTPVVRGAITSGELDIYPEYTGNGAFFFKDENDAAWKNAQQGYEKVKKLDAEQNKLIWLTPAPANNTWTIAVRQDVAEKNKLTSLADLSRYLKEGAPSNWQPRQSLSNAPMPYPRLKKPMALSSVRISCCHWLVATRR
;
A
#
# COMPACT_ATOMS: atom_id res chain seq x y z
N MET A 1 18.79 -2.56 -84.94
CA MET A 1 18.04 -1.44 -84.34
C MET A 1 16.61 -1.51 -84.87
N PRO A 2 15.52 -1.32 -84.08
CA PRO A 2 15.35 -1.15 -82.62
C PRO A 2 14.54 -2.32 -81.98
N LEU A 3 14.78 -2.76 -80.75
CA LEU A 3 14.29 -2.22 -79.47
C LEU A 3 12.79 -1.84 -79.45
N SER A 4 11.94 -2.74 -78.92
CA SER A 4 10.68 -2.34 -78.29
C SER A 4 10.72 -2.75 -76.81
N LYS A 5 10.75 -1.72 -75.95
CA LYS A 5 10.91 -1.78 -74.50
C LYS A 5 9.62 -2.24 -73.83
N VAL A 6 9.78 -3.19 -72.93
CA VAL A 6 8.83 -3.57 -71.88
C VAL A 6 8.55 -2.36 -70.99
N TRP A 7 7.30 -1.89 -70.94
CA TRP A 7 6.79 -0.97 -69.92
C TRP A 7 5.45 -1.50 -69.42
N ALA A 8 5.49 -2.54 -68.59
CA ALA A 8 4.38 -2.88 -67.71
C ALA A 8 4.59 -2.09 -66.41
N GLY A 9 3.87 -0.96 -66.29
CA GLY A 9 3.94 -0.07 -65.14
C GLY A 9 3.53 -0.80 -63.86
N SER A 10 4.44 -0.83 -62.89
CA SER A 10 4.13 -1.19 -61.52
C SER A 10 3.34 -0.06 -60.87
N LEU A 11 2.02 -0.21 -60.79
CA LEU A 11 1.16 0.60 -59.93
C LEU A 11 1.33 0.07 -58.50
N VAL A 12 2.29 0.61 -57.76
CA VAL A 12 2.39 0.38 -56.31
C VAL A 12 1.29 1.20 -55.65
N LEU A 13 0.16 0.56 -55.34
CA LEU A 13 -0.82 1.11 -54.42
C LEU A 13 -0.15 1.26 -53.04
N LEU A 14 0.14 2.49 -52.63
CA LEU A 14 0.35 2.81 -51.22
C LEU A 14 -1.00 2.65 -50.50
N ALA A 15 -1.30 1.43 -50.05
CA ALA A 15 -2.28 1.24 -48.99
C ALA A 15 -1.69 1.83 -47.72
N ALA A 16 -2.13 3.04 -47.37
CA ALA A 16 -1.92 3.60 -46.04
C ALA A 16 -2.62 2.68 -45.03
N VAL A 17 -1.87 1.74 -44.47
CA VAL A 17 -2.32 0.93 -43.33
C VAL A 17 -2.39 1.90 -42.15
N SER A 18 -3.58 2.48 -41.96
CA SER A 18 -3.95 3.18 -40.74
C SER A 18 -3.97 2.15 -39.62
N LEU A 19 -2.82 1.88 -39.02
CA LEU A 19 -2.76 1.13 -37.77
C LEU A 19 -3.62 1.91 -36.76
N PRO A 20 -4.68 1.33 -36.18
CA PRO A 20 -5.38 1.99 -35.10
C PRO A 20 -4.36 2.20 -33.98
N LEU A 21 -4.06 3.46 -33.69
CA LEU A 21 -3.33 3.85 -32.50
C LEU A 21 -4.20 3.37 -31.34
N HIS A 22 -3.88 2.21 -30.76
CA HIS A 22 -4.65 1.64 -29.66
C HIS A 22 -4.45 2.58 -28.47
N ALA A 23 -5.39 3.51 -28.28
CA ALA A 23 -5.38 4.40 -27.14
C ALA A 23 -5.36 3.53 -25.89
N ALA A 24 -4.33 3.67 -25.06
CA ALA A 24 -4.18 2.88 -23.85
C ALA A 24 -5.45 3.06 -22.99
N SER A 25 -6.11 1.95 -22.66
CA SER A 25 -7.29 1.96 -21.80
C SER A 25 -6.99 2.73 -20.51
N PRO A 26 -7.89 3.59 -20.01
CA PRO A 26 -7.64 4.33 -18.78
C PRO A 26 -7.28 3.42 -17.58
N VAL A 27 -6.40 3.90 -16.71
CA VAL A 27 -5.96 3.20 -15.49
C VAL A 27 -7.00 3.38 -14.39
N LYS A 28 -7.56 2.29 -13.86
CA LYS A 28 -8.58 2.30 -12.81
C LYS A 28 -7.88 2.43 -11.45
N VAL A 29 -7.93 3.63 -10.88
CA VAL A 29 -7.28 3.98 -9.61
C VAL A 29 -8.27 3.79 -8.47
N GLY A 30 -7.96 2.90 -7.53
CA GLY A 30 -8.80 2.56 -6.39
C GLY A 30 -8.21 2.92 -5.05
N SER A 31 -9.02 2.80 -4.00
CA SER A 31 -8.54 2.77 -2.61
C SER A 31 -9.55 2.10 -1.69
N LYS A 32 -9.13 1.91 -0.43
CA LYS A 32 -10.04 1.58 0.65
C LYS A 32 -10.89 2.79 1.04
N ILE A 33 -12.01 2.53 1.72
CA ILE A 33 -13.04 3.53 2.09
C ILE A 33 -12.65 4.42 3.28
N ASP A 34 -11.54 4.14 3.96
CA ASP A 34 -11.03 4.93 5.07
C ASP A 34 -10.40 6.27 4.61
N THR A 35 -10.20 7.19 5.55
CA THR A 35 -9.66 8.54 5.28
C THR A 35 -8.28 8.49 4.61
N GLU A 36 -7.42 7.56 5.04
CA GLU A 36 -6.10 7.37 4.44
C GLU A 36 -6.20 6.80 3.03
N GLY A 37 -7.11 5.85 2.80
CA GLY A 37 -7.44 5.38 1.45
C GLY A 37 -7.86 6.53 0.54
N ALA A 38 -8.76 7.41 0.99
CA ALA A 38 -9.17 8.59 0.23
C ALA A 38 -7.99 9.51 -0.10
N LEU A 39 -7.14 9.83 0.88
CA LEU A 39 -5.97 10.68 0.69
C LEU A 39 -5.01 10.09 -0.36
N LEU A 40 -4.60 8.84 -0.17
CA LEU A 40 -3.58 8.21 -1.00
C LEU A 40 -4.11 7.84 -2.38
N GLY A 41 -5.36 7.40 -2.48
CA GLY A 41 -6.03 7.17 -3.76
C GLY A 41 -6.03 8.43 -4.63
N ASN A 42 -6.35 9.59 -4.04
CA ASN A 42 -6.32 10.86 -4.76
C ASN A 42 -4.90 11.32 -5.11
N ILE A 43 -3.89 11.05 -4.28
CA ILE A 43 -2.48 11.33 -4.63
C ILE A 43 -2.08 10.53 -5.87
N ILE A 44 -2.40 9.24 -5.92
CA ILE A 44 -2.09 8.36 -7.05
C ILE A 44 -2.77 8.87 -8.32
N LEU A 45 -4.07 9.17 -8.21
CA LEU A 45 -4.87 9.67 -9.32
C LEU A 45 -4.29 10.96 -9.91
N GLN A 46 -3.94 11.93 -9.07
CA GLN A 46 -3.35 13.19 -9.49
C GLN A 46 -1.96 13.04 -10.12
N VAL A 47 -1.11 12.16 -9.57
CA VAL A 47 0.20 11.85 -10.17
C VAL A 47 0.01 11.17 -11.54
N LEU A 48 -0.99 10.29 -11.63
CA LEU A 48 -1.57 9.71 -12.84
C LEU A 48 -1.73 10.75 -13.95
N GLU A 49 -2.68 11.62 -13.66
CA GLU A 49 -3.22 12.64 -14.56
C GLU A 49 -2.20 13.73 -14.88
N SER A 50 -1.34 14.11 -13.92
CA SER A 50 -0.30 15.11 -14.15
C SER A 50 0.73 14.68 -15.19
N HIS A 51 0.88 13.37 -15.42
CA HIS A 51 1.76 12.79 -16.44
C HIS A 51 1.01 12.40 -17.73
N GLY A 52 -0.25 12.84 -17.87
CA GLY A 52 -1.05 12.59 -19.08
C GLY A 52 -1.53 11.15 -19.22
N VAL A 53 -1.50 10.34 -18.15
CA VAL A 53 -2.05 8.99 -18.14
C VAL A 53 -3.56 9.08 -17.89
N PRO A 54 -4.42 8.58 -18.81
CA PRO A 54 -5.86 8.58 -18.58
C PRO A 54 -6.24 7.68 -17.41
N THR A 55 -7.13 8.14 -16.54
CA THR A 55 -7.54 7.45 -15.31
C THR A 55 -9.06 7.21 -15.27
N VAL A 56 -9.48 6.19 -14.52
CA VAL A 56 -10.85 6.04 -14.01
C VAL A 56 -10.79 6.14 -12.50
N ASN A 57 -11.49 7.11 -11.92
CA ASN A 57 -11.56 7.28 -10.49
C ASN A 57 -12.47 6.21 -9.86
N LYS A 58 -11.88 5.31 -9.06
CA LYS A 58 -12.57 4.34 -8.20
C LYS A 58 -12.09 4.46 -6.74
N VAL A 59 -11.68 5.66 -6.33
CA VAL A 59 -11.24 5.94 -4.95
C VAL A 59 -12.39 5.63 -3.98
N GLN A 60 -12.03 5.13 -2.79
CA GLN A 60 -12.95 4.65 -1.74
C GLN A 60 -13.92 3.55 -2.18
N LEU A 61 -13.44 2.61 -3.01
CA LEU A 61 -14.25 1.51 -3.57
C LEU A 61 -14.88 0.61 -2.49
N GLY A 62 -14.18 0.38 -1.37
CA GLY A 62 -14.72 -0.46 -0.31
C GLY A 62 -13.71 -0.90 0.74
N THR A 63 -14.00 -2.01 1.40
CA THR A 63 -13.12 -2.63 2.41
C THR A 63 -12.00 -3.45 1.77
N THR A 64 -11.01 -3.89 2.55
CA THR A 64 -9.87 -4.68 2.04
C THR A 64 -10.28 -5.86 1.14
N PRO A 65 -11.25 -6.73 1.50
CA PRO A 65 -11.64 -7.84 0.62
C PRO A 65 -12.23 -7.39 -0.72
N VAL A 66 -13.00 -6.30 -0.73
CA VAL A 66 -13.60 -5.74 -1.95
C VAL A 66 -12.53 -5.24 -2.89
N VAL A 67 -11.61 -4.41 -2.39
CA VAL A 67 -10.53 -3.84 -3.18
C VAL A 67 -9.56 -4.93 -3.66
N ARG A 68 -9.26 -5.91 -2.80
CA ARG A 68 -8.41 -7.05 -3.14
C ARG A 68 -9.02 -7.91 -4.24
N GLY A 69 -10.32 -8.22 -4.14
CA GLY A 69 -11.05 -8.92 -5.19
C GLY A 69 -11.01 -8.17 -6.51
N ALA A 70 -11.30 -6.87 -6.48
CA ALA A 70 -11.33 -6.02 -7.67
C ALA A 70 -9.97 -5.93 -8.39
N ILE A 71 -8.84 -5.87 -7.68
CA ILE A 71 -7.54 -5.86 -8.36
C ILE A 71 -7.18 -7.23 -8.95
N THR A 72 -7.54 -8.33 -8.27
CA THR A 72 -7.26 -9.69 -8.78
C THR A 72 -8.17 -10.08 -9.95
N SER A 73 -9.36 -9.48 -10.08
CA SER A 73 -10.27 -9.66 -11.22
C SER A 73 -10.02 -8.69 -12.37
N GLY A 74 -9.12 -7.71 -12.22
CA GLY A 74 -8.83 -6.67 -13.22
C GLY A 74 -9.85 -5.52 -13.26
N GLU A 75 -10.76 -5.44 -12.27
CA GLU A 75 -11.68 -4.31 -12.10
C GLU A 75 -11.01 -3.05 -11.51
N LEU A 76 -9.85 -3.25 -10.88
CA LEU A 76 -8.89 -2.23 -10.47
C LEU A 76 -7.53 -2.54 -11.07
N ASP A 77 -6.76 -1.49 -11.35
CA ASP A 77 -5.38 -1.63 -11.83
C ASP A 77 -4.36 -1.24 -10.77
N ILE A 78 -4.72 -0.27 -9.93
CA ILE A 78 -3.78 0.32 -9.00
C ILE A 78 -4.47 0.85 -7.73
N TYR A 79 -3.92 0.54 -6.56
CA TYR A 79 -4.44 1.05 -5.28
C TYR A 79 -3.37 0.99 -4.16
N PRO A 80 -3.54 1.75 -3.06
CA PRO A 80 -2.67 1.67 -1.90
C PRO A 80 -3.03 0.48 -0.98
N GLU A 81 -2.05 -0.36 -0.66
CA GLU A 81 -2.18 -1.51 0.24
C GLU A 81 -1.09 -1.53 1.34
N TYR A 82 -1.37 -2.26 2.42
CA TYR A 82 -0.52 -2.46 3.58
C TYR A 82 0.15 -3.83 3.53
N THR A 83 1.48 -3.89 3.76
CA THR A 83 2.24 -5.16 3.62
C THR A 83 1.79 -6.23 4.59
N GLY A 84 1.38 -5.84 5.80
CA GLY A 84 0.87 -6.75 6.81
C GLY A 84 -0.38 -7.52 6.40
N ASN A 85 -1.17 -7.01 5.46
CA ASN A 85 -2.31 -7.77 4.96
C ASN A 85 -1.90 -9.01 4.14
N GLY A 86 -0.64 -9.07 3.68
CA GLY A 86 -0.04 -10.27 3.09
C GLY A 86 -0.16 -11.51 3.99
N ALA A 87 -0.08 -11.32 5.31
CA ALA A 87 -0.32 -12.36 6.30
C ALA A 87 -1.68 -13.06 6.09
N PHE A 88 -2.75 -12.30 5.84
CA PHE A 88 -4.09 -12.82 5.63
C PHE A 88 -4.34 -13.25 4.19
N PHE A 89 -3.76 -12.54 3.21
CA PHE A 89 -3.91 -12.88 1.79
C PHE A 89 -3.33 -14.26 1.48
N PHE A 90 -2.25 -14.63 2.15
CA PHE A 90 -1.51 -15.87 1.92
C PHE A 90 -1.62 -16.89 3.06
N LYS A 91 -2.51 -16.65 4.04
CA LYS A 91 -2.79 -17.55 5.19
C LYS A 91 -1.51 -17.94 5.97
N ASP A 92 -0.72 -16.94 6.30
CA ASP A 92 0.60 -17.09 6.90
C ASP A 92 0.82 -16.10 8.05
N GLU A 93 -0.18 -16.00 8.94
CA GLU A 93 -0.27 -14.95 9.96
C GLU A 93 0.82 -15.02 11.04
N ASN A 94 1.42 -16.19 11.22
CA ASN A 94 2.38 -16.43 12.30
C ASN A 94 3.84 -16.18 11.89
N ASP A 95 4.12 -15.89 10.62
CA ASP A 95 5.50 -15.64 10.19
C ASP A 95 6.06 -14.35 10.81
N ALA A 96 7.29 -14.45 11.34
CA ALA A 96 8.02 -13.35 11.93
C ALA A 96 8.35 -12.22 10.93
N ALA A 97 8.40 -12.52 9.63
CA ALA A 97 8.63 -11.55 8.56
C ALA A 97 7.65 -10.37 8.62
N TRP A 98 6.39 -10.60 8.98
CA TRP A 98 5.37 -9.54 9.10
C TRP A 98 5.66 -8.53 10.21
N LYS A 99 6.54 -8.88 11.15
CA LYS A 99 7.02 -8.03 12.25
C LYS A 99 8.22 -7.16 11.86
N ASN A 100 8.79 -7.40 10.68
CA ASN A 100 9.88 -6.59 10.14
C ASN A 100 9.42 -5.89 8.86
N ALA A 101 9.59 -4.56 8.81
CA ALA A 101 9.15 -3.73 7.69
C ALA A 101 9.66 -4.21 6.32
N GLN A 102 10.97 -4.46 6.22
CA GLN A 102 11.59 -4.86 4.97
C GLN A 102 11.23 -6.29 4.59
N GLN A 103 11.30 -7.22 5.56
CA GLN A 103 11.00 -8.63 5.28
C GLN A 103 9.54 -8.83 4.89
N GLY A 104 8.60 -8.18 5.58
CA GLY A 104 7.17 -8.23 5.24
C GLY A 104 6.91 -7.67 3.84
N TYR A 105 7.57 -6.57 3.45
CA TYR A 105 7.48 -6.04 2.10
C TYR A 105 8.01 -7.01 1.04
N GLU A 106 9.25 -7.49 1.17
CA GLU A 106 9.84 -8.39 0.17
C GLU A 106 9.03 -9.68 0.04
N LYS A 107 8.51 -10.18 1.17
CA LYS A 107 7.67 -11.37 1.20
C LYS A 107 6.36 -11.17 0.44
N VAL A 108 5.58 -10.13 0.77
CA VAL A 108 4.29 -9.90 0.08
C VAL A 108 4.51 -9.60 -1.39
N LYS A 109 5.54 -8.80 -1.74
CA LYS A 109 5.91 -8.49 -3.12
C LYS A 109 6.18 -9.74 -3.95
N LYS A 110 6.97 -10.68 -3.40
CA LYS A 110 7.27 -11.94 -4.05
C LYS A 110 6.02 -12.79 -4.26
N LEU A 111 5.24 -13.00 -3.20
CA LEU A 111 4.04 -13.84 -3.24
C LEU A 111 3.00 -13.29 -4.22
N ASP A 112 2.80 -11.97 -4.24
CA ASP A 112 1.85 -11.34 -5.15
C ASP A 112 2.28 -11.34 -6.61
N ALA A 113 3.59 -11.17 -6.87
CA ALA A 113 4.12 -11.27 -8.22
C ALA A 113 3.98 -12.70 -8.78
N GLU A 114 4.24 -13.71 -7.95
CA GLU A 114 4.18 -15.13 -8.33
C GLU A 114 2.73 -15.58 -8.55
N GLN A 115 1.86 -15.35 -7.57
CA GLN A 115 0.51 -15.93 -7.54
C GLN A 115 -0.53 -15.08 -8.28
N ASN A 116 -0.43 -13.75 -8.20
CA ASN A 116 -1.49 -12.84 -8.68
C ASN A 116 -1.02 -11.90 -9.80
N LYS A 117 0.26 -11.96 -10.19
CA LYS A 117 0.88 -11.05 -11.17
C LYS A 117 0.76 -9.58 -10.76
N LEU A 118 0.67 -9.33 -9.46
CA LEU A 118 0.60 -8.00 -8.86
C LEU A 118 1.99 -7.53 -8.47
N ILE A 119 2.27 -6.26 -8.75
CA ILE A 119 3.57 -5.64 -8.51
C ILE A 119 3.43 -4.61 -7.41
N TRP A 120 4.23 -4.78 -6.36
CA TRP A 120 4.34 -3.81 -5.29
C TRP A 120 5.44 -2.80 -5.61
N LEU A 121 5.10 -1.51 -5.62
CA LEU A 121 6.05 -0.42 -5.87
C LEU A 121 6.87 -0.08 -4.61
N THR A 122 7.29 1.19 -4.45
CA THR A 122 8.13 1.74 -3.36
C THR A 122 7.32 2.06 -2.09
N PRO A 123 7.89 1.94 -0.86
CA PRO A 123 7.13 2.13 0.38
C PRO A 123 6.92 3.59 0.67
N ALA A 124 5.86 3.91 1.39
CA ALA A 124 5.98 4.99 2.36
C ALA A 124 6.75 4.52 3.62
N PRO A 125 7.58 5.39 4.22
CA PRO A 125 8.25 5.12 5.48
C PRO A 125 7.31 5.32 6.69
N ALA A 126 6.06 4.87 6.60
CA ALA A 126 5.04 4.99 7.64
C ALA A 126 4.66 3.60 8.18
N ASN A 127 4.15 3.54 9.41
CA ASN A 127 3.64 2.31 10.03
C ASN A 127 2.31 2.62 10.73
N ASN A 128 1.22 2.47 9.99
CA ASN A 128 -0.15 2.56 10.50
C ASN A 128 -0.53 1.24 11.21
N THR A 129 0.03 1.07 12.41
CA THR A 129 -0.28 -0.03 13.32
C THR A 129 -0.68 0.51 14.68
N TRP A 130 -1.24 -0.36 15.51
CA TRP A 130 -1.60 0.00 16.87
C TRP A 130 -0.37 0.46 17.66
N THR A 131 -0.44 1.69 18.15
CA THR A 131 0.59 2.31 18.99
C THR A 131 -0.05 3.18 20.07
N ILE A 132 0.78 3.69 20.99
CA ILE A 132 0.35 4.64 22.01
C ILE A 132 0.85 6.02 21.61
N ALA A 133 -0.08 6.95 21.42
CA ALA A 133 0.23 8.36 21.28
C ALA A 133 0.23 9.04 22.67
N VAL A 134 1.23 9.89 22.90
CA VAL A 134 1.35 10.72 24.11
C VAL A 134 1.21 12.19 23.70
N ARG A 135 0.71 13.05 24.59
CA ARG A 135 0.68 14.50 24.33
C ARG A 135 2.09 15.02 24.03
N GLN A 136 2.19 15.94 23.08
CA GLN A 136 3.47 16.48 22.61
C GLN A 136 4.29 17.11 23.74
N ASP A 137 3.67 17.91 24.60
CA ASP A 137 4.34 18.54 25.74
C ASP A 137 4.94 17.53 26.74
N VAL A 138 4.24 16.42 26.98
CA VAL A 138 4.76 15.31 27.81
C VAL A 138 5.89 14.57 27.10
N ALA A 139 5.74 14.30 25.80
CA ALA A 139 6.75 13.60 25.02
C ALA A 139 8.06 14.40 24.93
N GLU A 140 7.98 15.69 24.63
CA GLU A 140 9.14 16.58 24.52
C GLU A 140 9.84 16.77 25.88
N LYS A 141 9.07 17.09 26.93
CA LYS A 141 9.63 17.29 28.28
C LYS A 141 10.35 16.07 28.82
N ASN A 142 9.86 14.86 28.51
CA ASN A 142 10.38 13.60 29.04
C ASN A 142 11.16 12.77 28.01
N LYS A 143 11.45 13.34 26.83
CA LYS A 143 12.21 12.70 25.73
C LYS A 143 11.64 11.33 25.31
N LEU A 144 10.32 11.25 25.14
CA LEU A 144 9.62 10.02 24.79
C LEU A 144 9.50 9.90 23.27
N THR A 145 10.30 9.02 22.66
CA THR A 145 10.25 8.77 21.21
C THR A 145 9.87 7.34 20.86
N SER A 146 9.87 6.44 21.85
CA SER A 146 9.56 5.02 21.69
C SER A 146 8.72 4.47 22.85
N LEU A 147 8.11 3.31 22.63
CA LEU A 147 7.43 2.57 23.71
C LEU A 147 8.40 2.14 24.82
N ALA A 148 9.69 1.96 24.50
CA ALA A 148 10.71 1.70 25.50
C ALA A 148 10.95 2.93 26.40
N ASP A 149 10.98 4.12 25.83
CA ASP A 149 11.06 5.37 26.60
C ASP A 149 9.84 5.57 27.47
N LEU A 150 8.64 5.28 26.93
CA LEU A 150 7.40 5.31 27.71
C LEU A 150 7.46 4.29 28.87
N SER A 151 7.95 3.08 28.63
CA SER A 151 8.12 2.07 29.69
C SER A 151 9.06 2.55 30.79
N ARG A 152 10.17 3.19 30.43
CA ARG A 152 11.13 3.77 31.38
C ARG A 152 10.46 4.87 32.21
N TYR A 153 9.81 5.82 31.55
CA TYR A 153 9.09 6.92 32.18
C TYR A 153 8.04 6.45 33.20
N LEU A 154 7.26 5.41 32.86
CA LEU A 154 6.28 4.84 33.77
C LEU A 154 6.92 4.17 34.99
N LYS A 155 8.09 3.54 34.83
CA LYS A 155 8.83 2.90 35.94
C LYS A 155 9.50 3.91 36.87
N GLU A 156 9.91 5.05 36.34
CA GLU A 156 10.60 6.12 37.08
C GLU A 156 9.64 7.00 37.92
N GLY A 157 8.34 6.69 37.94
CA GLY A 157 7.36 7.39 38.76
C GLY A 157 6.58 8.44 37.98
N ALA A 158 6.01 8.06 36.84
CA ALA A 158 5.06 8.90 36.13
C ALA A 158 3.94 9.43 37.06
N PRO A 159 3.42 10.64 36.83
CA PRO A 159 2.36 11.24 37.64
C PRO A 159 1.20 10.29 37.86
N SER A 160 0.65 10.25 39.08
CA SER A 160 -0.44 9.34 39.48
C SER A 160 -1.73 9.51 38.68
N ASN A 161 -1.88 10.61 37.93
CA ASN A 161 -3.00 10.89 37.04
C ASN A 161 -2.78 10.43 35.59
N TRP A 162 -1.65 9.79 35.28
CA TRP A 162 -1.43 9.22 33.95
C TRP A 162 -2.39 8.03 33.74
N GLN A 163 -3.31 8.17 32.80
CA GLN A 163 -4.21 7.09 32.40
C GLN A 163 -4.30 7.02 30.87
N PRO A 164 -4.19 5.82 30.26
CA PRO A 164 -4.53 5.66 28.86
C PRO A 164 -6.02 5.96 28.66
N ARG A 165 -6.36 6.51 27.50
CA ARG A 165 -7.77 6.72 27.11
C ARG A 165 -8.51 5.37 27.12
N GLN A 166 -9.72 5.35 27.66
CA GLN A 166 -10.53 4.15 27.92
C GLN A 166 -10.73 3.22 26.70
N SER A 167 -10.73 3.77 25.48
CA SER A 167 -10.79 2.99 24.24
C SER A 167 -9.57 2.08 24.02
N LEU A 168 -8.40 2.46 24.53
CA LEU A 168 -7.18 1.64 24.49
C LEU A 168 -7.24 0.50 25.51
N SER A 169 -8.02 0.64 26.58
CA SER A 169 -8.19 -0.40 27.60
C SER A 169 -8.98 -1.61 27.08
N ASN A 170 -9.81 -1.41 26.05
CA ASN A 170 -10.68 -2.44 25.46
C ASN A 170 -10.20 -2.94 24.09
N ALA A 171 -9.08 -2.43 23.58
CA ALA A 171 -8.50 -2.91 22.33
C ALA A 171 -8.05 -4.37 22.50
N PRO A 172 -8.22 -5.25 21.48
CA PRO A 172 -7.70 -6.61 21.48
C PRO A 172 -6.17 -6.56 21.30
N MET A 173 -5.49 -5.95 22.26
CA MET A 173 -4.04 -5.98 22.37
C MET A 173 -3.64 -7.38 22.85
N PRO A 174 -2.63 -8.02 22.25
CA PRO A 174 -2.05 -9.24 22.80
C PRO A 174 -1.19 -8.91 24.02
N TYR A 175 -1.78 -8.33 25.08
CA TYR A 175 -1.11 -8.10 26.35
C TYR A 175 -2.10 -8.32 27.50
N PRO A 176 -2.02 -9.45 28.22
CA PRO A 176 -2.80 -9.64 29.42
C PRO A 176 -2.37 -8.58 30.43
N ARG A 177 -3.33 -7.70 30.79
CA ARG A 177 -3.38 -6.82 31.97
C ARG A 177 -2.03 -6.24 32.42
N LEU A 178 -1.88 -4.92 32.28
CA LEU A 178 -0.87 -4.03 32.89
C LEU A 178 -0.76 -4.19 34.43
N LYS A 179 -0.35 -5.36 34.93
CA LYS A 179 -0.19 -5.68 36.36
C LYS A 179 1.17 -6.34 36.69
N LYS A 180 2.06 -6.54 35.73
CA LYS A 180 3.45 -6.96 35.99
C LYS A 180 4.45 -6.14 35.16
N PRO A 181 5.63 -5.81 35.71
CA PRO A 181 6.61 -4.94 35.07
C PRO A 181 7.35 -5.72 33.99
N MET A 182 6.79 -5.79 32.79
CA MET A 182 7.52 -6.22 31.61
C MET A 182 7.75 -5.03 30.71
N ALA A 183 9.00 -4.87 30.26
CA ALA A 183 9.40 -3.91 29.25
C ALA A 183 8.40 -3.97 28.09
N LEU A 184 7.85 -2.82 27.72
CA LEU A 184 7.06 -2.68 26.49
C LEU A 184 8.01 -2.92 25.32
N SER A 185 8.23 -4.19 24.99
CA SER A 185 8.88 -4.60 23.75
C SER A 185 7.95 -4.21 22.63
N SER A 186 8.42 -3.28 21.82
CA SER A 186 7.82 -2.84 20.57
C SER A 186 7.21 -4.01 19.81
N VAL A 187 5.88 -4.09 19.80
CA VAL A 187 5.15 -4.81 18.76
C VAL A 187 5.25 -3.95 17.52
N ARG A 188 6.39 -4.03 16.83
CA ARG A 188 6.49 -3.55 15.46
C ARG A 188 5.86 -4.64 14.61
N ILE A 189 4.66 -4.38 14.11
CA ILE A 189 4.07 -5.14 13.00
C ILE A 189 3.56 -4.14 11.96
N SER A 190 4.18 -4.24 10.77
CA SER A 190 3.82 -3.79 9.42
C SER A 190 3.87 -2.32 8.96
N CYS A 191 4.90 -2.02 8.16
CA CYS A 191 5.00 -0.84 7.29
C CYS A 191 3.79 -0.65 6.37
N CYS A 192 3.41 0.61 6.14
CA CYS A 192 2.18 1.02 5.50
C CYS A 192 2.43 1.91 4.27
N HIS A 193 1.61 1.68 3.25
CA HIS A 193 1.46 2.32 1.93
C HIS A 193 2.38 1.86 0.82
N TRP A 194 1.77 1.10 -0.07
CA TRP A 194 2.38 0.61 -1.28
C TRP A 194 1.38 0.61 -2.41
N LEU A 195 1.84 1.03 -3.57
CA LEU A 195 1.07 0.93 -4.78
C LEU A 195 1.14 -0.52 -5.26
N VAL A 196 0.01 -1.20 -5.29
CA VAL A 196 -0.12 -2.52 -5.93
C VAL A 196 -0.66 -2.28 -7.31
N ALA A 197 0.09 -2.66 -8.34
CA ALA A 197 -0.26 -2.49 -9.74
C ALA A 197 -0.39 -3.83 -10.47
N THR A 198 -1.28 -3.91 -11.45
CA THR A 198 -1.34 -5.04 -12.40
C THR A 198 -0.27 -4.87 -13.49
N ARG A 199 0.29 -5.98 -14.00
CA ARG A 199 1.07 -5.96 -15.25
C ARG A 199 0.10 -5.83 -16.41
N ARG A 200 -0.17 -4.61 -16.87
CA ARG A 200 -0.76 -4.37 -18.18
C ARG A 200 0.29 -4.48 -19.28
#